data_AF-A0A7J0DFC6-F1
#
_entry.id   AF-A0A7J0DFC6-F1
#
_cell.length_a   1.000
_cell.length_b   1.000
_cell.length_c   1.000
_cell.angle_alpha   90.00
_cell.angle_beta   90.00
_cell.angle_gamma   90.00
#
_symmetry.space_group_name_H-M   'P 1'
#
loop_
_entity.id
_entity.type
_entity.pdbx_description
1 polymer ?
#
loop_
_entity_poly.entity_id
_entity_poly.type
_entity_poly.pdbx_seq_one_letter_code
_entity_poly.pdbx_strand_id
1 'polypeptide(L)'
;MGPRGKDCVYAIHLMELSERSSAIQMVHKARKNRLPFWNKGKHSGTNQVVVAFKAFRQLGRVWVCPMMAISRMNNVHEDICASAESKRAAIIILPFHKHQRLDGQLETTRTDFRHVNRLVLEHALCSVGILVDRGRSGTTHIFASNVDLVITVLFFGGPDDCEDKI
;
A
#
# COMPACT_ATOMS: atom_id res chain seq x y z
N MET A 1 -18.81 -5.04 1.01
CA MET A 1 -18.89 -5.69 2.33
C MET A 1 -18.13 -7.00 2.20
N GLY A 2 -17.01 -7.17 2.93
CA GLY A 2 -16.21 -8.40 2.87
C GLY A 2 -16.90 -9.56 3.62
N PRO A 3 -16.52 -10.82 3.34
CA PRO A 3 -17.04 -11.96 4.10
C PRO A 3 -16.64 -11.83 5.57
N ARG A 4 -17.60 -12.02 6.49
CA ARG A 4 -17.37 -11.92 7.94
C ARG A 4 -16.37 -13.02 8.36
N GLY A 5 -15.34 -12.66 9.13
CA GLY A 5 -14.38 -13.61 9.73
C GLY A 5 -13.09 -13.89 8.94
N LYS A 6 -12.78 -13.13 7.89
CA LYS A 6 -11.46 -13.18 7.22
C LYS A 6 -10.75 -11.84 7.37
N ASP A 7 -9.45 -11.88 7.67
CA ASP A 7 -8.59 -10.70 7.64
C ASP A 7 -8.70 -10.04 6.25
N CYS A 8 -8.90 -8.73 6.25
CA CYS A 8 -9.09 -7.94 5.04
C CYS A 8 -7.92 -6.97 4.89
N VAL A 9 -7.26 -7.03 3.73
CA VAL A 9 -6.17 -6.10 3.38
C VAL A 9 -6.66 -5.15 2.31
N TYR A 10 -6.51 -3.85 2.56
CA TYR A 10 -6.79 -2.81 1.58
C TYR A 10 -5.48 -2.39 0.92
N ALA A 11 -5.35 -2.68 -0.37
CA ALA A 11 -4.14 -2.36 -1.12
C ALA A 11 -4.39 -1.11 -1.97
N ILE A 12 -3.79 0.02 -1.58
CA ILE A 12 -4.02 1.31 -2.22
C ILE A 12 -2.93 1.57 -3.26
N HIS A 13 -3.32 1.74 -4.52
CA HIS A 13 -2.44 2.24 -5.56
C HIS A 13 -2.48 3.78 -5.57
N LEU A 14 -1.41 4.39 -5.09
CA LEU A 14 -1.24 5.85 -5.08
C LEU A 14 -0.78 6.32 -6.46
N MET A 15 -1.56 7.20 -7.09
CA MET A 15 -1.20 7.80 -8.38
C MET A 15 -1.09 9.31 -8.21
N GLU A 16 0.01 9.88 -8.69
CA GLU A 16 0.22 11.32 -8.65
C GLU A 16 -0.72 12.04 -9.62
N LEU A 17 -1.43 13.02 -9.10
CA LEU A 17 -2.25 13.90 -9.91
C LEU A 17 -1.35 14.77 -10.80
N SER A 18 -1.46 14.60 -12.12
CA SER A 18 -0.82 15.49 -13.09
C SER A 18 -1.84 16.39 -13.79
N GLU A 19 -1.39 17.50 -14.37
CA GLU A 19 -2.23 18.43 -15.14
C GLU A 19 -2.62 17.91 -16.53
N ARG A 20 -2.17 16.70 -16.90
CA ARG A 20 -2.61 16.06 -18.14
C ARG A 20 -4.12 15.82 -18.07
N SER A 21 -4.83 16.21 -19.13
CA SER A 21 -6.29 16.05 -19.26
C SER A 21 -6.76 14.60 -18.98
N SER A 22 -5.96 13.60 -19.35
CA SER A 22 -6.22 12.19 -19.03
C SER A 22 -6.22 11.89 -17.53
N ALA A 23 -5.32 12.49 -16.73
CA ALA A 23 -5.28 12.32 -15.29
C ALA A 23 -6.48 12.99 -14.60
N ILE A 24 -6.86 14.17 -15.05
CA ILE A 24 -8.05 14.89 -14.57
C ILE A 24 -9.32 14.07 -14.86
N GLN A 25 -9.45 13.51 -16.07
CA GLN A 25 -10.58 12.64 -16.42
C GLN A 25 -10.62 11.35 -15.57
N MET A 26 -9.46 10.80 -15.20
CA MET A 26 -9.37 9.66 -14.27
C MET A 26 -9.84 10.03 -12.86
N VAL A 27 -9.50 11.23 -12.35
CA VAL A 27 -9.99 11.70 -11.03
C VAL A 27 -11.51 11.76 -10.99
N HIS A 28 -12.15 12.32 -12.03
CA HIS A 28 -13.61 12.40 -12.07
C HIS A 28 -14.28 11.02 -12.05
N LYS A 29 -13.70 10.03 -12.76
CA LYS A 29 -14.21 8.65 -12.72
C LYS A 29 -13.93 7.96 -11.38
N ALA A 30 -12.78 8.23 -10.74
CA ALA A 30 -12.43 7.68 -9.43
C ALA A 30 -13.38 8.16 -8.33
N ARG A 31 -13.67 9.47 -8.32
CA ARG A 31 -14.58 10.11 -7.35
C ARG A 31 -16.03 9.68 -7.49
N LYS A 32 -16.48 9.39 -8.72
CA LYS A 32 -17.88 8.99 -9.01
C LYS A 32 -18.21 7.56 -8.53
N ASN A 33 -17.22 6.67 -8.41
CA ASN A 33 -17.48 5.25 -8.17
C ASN A 33 -17.10 4.70 -6.77
N ARG A 34 -16.37 5.44 -5.91
CA ARG A 34 -15.95 5.03 -4.53
C ARG A 34 -15.53 3.55 -4.35
N LEU A 35 -15.09 2.90 -5.41
CA LEU A 35 -14.63 1.51 -5.53
C LEU A 35 -13.63 1.48 -6.68
N PRO A 36 -12.63 0.58 -6.63
CA PRO A 36 -11.58 0.49 -7.64
C PRO A 36 -12.21 0.36 -9.03
N PHE A 37 -11.59 0.95 -10.04
CA PHE A 37 -11.95 0.74 -11.44
C PHE A 37 -11.89 -0.76 -11.78
N TRP A 38 -12.95 -1.48 -11.47
CA TRP A 38 -13.22 -2.78 -12.05
C TRP A 38 -13.88 -2.52 -13.40
N ASN A 39 -13.09 -2.12 -14.39
CA ASN A 39 -13.58 -2.16 -15.75
C ASN A 39 -13.63 -3.64 -16.16
N LYS A 40 -14.84 -4.22 -16.16
CA LYS A 40 -15.19 -5.25 -17.15
C LYS A 40 -15.24 -4.53 -18.50
N GLY A 41 -14.08 -4.25 -19.10
CA GLY A 41 -14.05 -3.46 -20.33
C GLY A 41 -12.64 -3.12 -20.78
N LYS A 42 -12.21 -3.89 -21.79
CA LYS A 42 -11.11 -3.69 -22.76
C LYS A 42 -10.14 -2.51 -22.56
N HIS A 43 -8.86 -2.89 -22.57
CA HIS A 43 -7.71 -2.15 -23.13
C HIS A 43 -7.45 -0.72 -22.65
N SER A 44 -6.74 -0.61 -21.54
CA SER A 44 -5.60 0.29 -21.42
C SER A 44 -4.52 -0.49 -20.65
N GLY A 45 -3.25 -0.28 -21.00
CA GLY A 45 -2.09 -1.11 -20.63
C GLY A 45 -2.20 -1.78 -19.27
N THR A 46 -1.96 -3.09 -19.25
CA THR A 46 -1.96 -3.97 -18.07
C THR A 46 -1.38 -3.27 -16.86
N ASN A 47 -2.26 -2.75 -15.99
CA ASN A 47 -1.87 -2.22 -14.70
C ASN A 47 -1.45 -3.43 -13.85
N GLN A 48 -0.19 -3.85 -13.96
CA GLN A 48 0.33 -5.10 -13.41
C GLN A 48 0.07 -5.21 -11.91
N VAL A 49 0.02 -4.05 -11.22
CA VAL A 49 -0.40 -3.91 -9.82
C VAL A 49 -1.82 -4.47 -9.58
N VAL A 50 -2.77 -4.15 -10.45
CA VAL A 50 -4.15 -4.64 -10.37
C VAL A 50 -4.21 -6.15 -10.62
N VAL A 51 -3.40 -6.66 -11.56
CA VAL A 51 -3.30 -8.09 -11.85
C VAL A 51 -2.71 -8.84 -10.65
N ALA A 52 -1.65 -8.30 -10.05
CA ALA A 52 -1.02 -8.84 -8.85
C ALA A 52 -2.02 -8.93 -7.69
N PHE A 53 -2.79 -7.87 -7.42
CA PHE A 53 -3.83 -7.91 -6.37
C PHE A 53 -4.93 -8.94 -6.63
N LYS A 54 -5.32 -9.16 -7.89
CA LYS A 54 -6.28 -10.23 -8.25
C LYS A 54 -5.70 -11.61 -7.98
N ALA A 55 -4.44 -11.83 -8.36
CA ALA A 55 -3.76 -13.10 -8.13
C ALA A 55 -3.64 -13.39 -6.62
N PHE A 56 -3.22 -12.41 -5.82
CA PHE A 56 -3.13 -12.56 -4.36
C PHE A 56 -4.47 -12.88 -3.70
N ARG A 57 -5.57 -12.27 -4.17
CA ARG A 57 -6.91 -12.58 -3.63
C ARG A 57 -7.35 -14.02 -3.89
N GLN A 58 -6.89 -14.64 -4.99
CA GLN A 58 -7.25 -16.04 -5.29
C GLN A 58 -6.36 -17.07 -4.59
N LEU A 59 -5.16 -16.67 -4.17
CA LEU A 59 -4.15 -17.56 -3.58
C LEU A 59 -4.06 -17.47 -2.04
N GLY A 60 -4.66 -16.43 -1.44
CA GLY A 60 -4.48 -16.11 -0.02
C GLY A 60 -5.61 -16.57 0.91
N ARG A 61 -5.25 -16.77 2.19
CA ARG A 61 -6.22 -16.88 3.32
C ARG A 61 -6.88 -15.53 3.65
N VAL A 62 -6.34 -14.43 3.13
CA VAL A 62 -6.70 -13.04 3.40
C VAL A 62 -7.47 -12.44 2.22
N TRP A 63 -8.49 -11.63 2.49
CA TRP A 63 -9.26 -10.96 1.45
C TRP A 63 -8.60 -9.63 1.05
N VAL A 64 -8.07 -9.56 -0.17
CA VAL A 64 -7.44 -8.33 -0.70
C VAL A 64 -8.47 -7.48 -1.44
N CYS A 65 -8.64 -6.23 -1.00
CA CYS A 65 -9.45 -5.19 -1.63
C CYS A 65 -8.53 -4.13 -2.28
N PRO A 66 -8.31 -4.18 -3.60
CA PRO A 66 -7.57 -3.14 -4.28
C PRO A 66 -8.33 -1.80 -4.25
N MET A 67 -7.59 -0.71 -4.15
CA MET A 67 -8.08 0.67 -4.12
C MET A 67 -7.12 1.57 -4.89
N MET A 68 -7.57 2.78 -5.22
CA MET A 68 -6.75 3.77 -5.90
C MET A 68 -7.00 5.13 -5.27
N ALA A 69 -5.93 5.88 -5.02
CA ALA A 69 -5.98 7.26 -4.58
C ALA A 69 -5.23 8.11 -5.63
N ILE A 70 -5.85 9.20 -6.06
CA ILE A 70 -5.25 10.12 -7.05
C ILE A 70 -5.17 11.50 -6.41
N SER A 71 -3.96 11.91 -6.03
CA SER A 71 -3.71 13.17 -5.34
C SER A 71 -2.34 13.72 -5.69
N ARG A 72 -2.14 15.01 -5.42
CA ARG A 72 -0.79 15.58 -5.42
C ARG A 72 0.01 14.92 -4.31
N MET A 73 1.31 14.73 -4.52
CA MET A 73 2.13 13.97 -3.59
C MET A 73 2.14 14.55 -2.17
N ASN A 74 2.03 15.89 -2.03
CA ASN A 74 1.96 16.54 -0.72
C ASN A 74 0.67 16.22 0.05
N ASN A 75 -0.43 15.87 -0.64
CA ASN A 75 -1.74 15.66 -0.03
C ASN A 75 -2.10 14.17 0.08
N VAL A 76 -1.28 13.27 -0.47
CA VAL A 76 -1.61 11.84 -0.52
C VAL A 76 -1.70 11.20 0.87
N HIS A 77 -1.04 11.78 1.88
CA HIS A 77 -1.13 11.34 3.27
C HIS A 77 -2.56 11.46 3.83
N GLU A 78 -3.31 12.49 3.42
CA GLU A 78 -4.72 12.68 3.81
C GLU A 78 -5.58 11.54 3.26
N ASP A 79 -5.39 11.16 2.00
CA ASP A 79 -6.11 10.05 1.37
C ASP A 79 -5.81 8.72 2.08
N ILE A 80 -4.55 8.49 2.48
CA ILE A 80 -4.14 7.29 3.21
C ILE A 80 -4.84 7.24 4.58
N CYS A 81 -4.77 8.33 5.35
CA CYS A 81 -5.35 8.40 6.69
C CYS A 81 -6.88 8.30 6.64
N ALA A 82 -7.54 9.05 5.75
CA ALA A 82 -8.98 8.98 5.57
C ALA A 82 -9.45 7.60 5.08
N SER A 83 -8.66 6.94 4.23
CA SER A 83 -8.94 5.56 3.82
C SER A 83 -8.83 4.60 5.00
N ALA A 84 -7.79 4.70 5.82
CA ALA A 84 -7.61 3.87 7.00
C ALA A 84 -8.77 4.06 8.00
N GLU A 85 -9.15 5.30 8.28
CA GLU A 85 -10.27 5.64 9.17
C GLU A 85 -11.59 5.10 8.63
N SER A 86 -11.93 5.37 7.36
CA SER A 86 -13.19 4.92 6.75
C SER A 86 -13.33 3.40 6.69
N LYS A 87 -12.21 2.68 6.69
CA LYS A 87 -12.14 1.21 6.69
C LYS A 87 -11.90 0.62 8.06
N ARG A 88 -11.73 1.45 9.09
CA ARG A 88 -11.36 1.03 10.45
C ARG A 88 -10.15 0.08 10.43
N ALA A 89 -9.14 0.46 9.64
CA ALA A 89 -7.93 -0.32 9.52
C ALA A 89 -7.19 -0.34 10.87
N ALA A 90 -6.77 -1.52 11.32
CA ALA A 90 -5.99 -1.66 12.54
C ALA A 90 -4.55 -1.13 12.36
N ILE A 91 -3.99 -1.29 11.16
CA ILE A 91 -2.62 -0.88 10.84
C ILE A 91 -2.51 -0.40 9.39
N ILE A 92 -1.69 0.62 9.15
CA ILE A 92 -1.24 1.08 7.84
C ILE A 92 0.18 0.56 7.63
N ILE A 93 0.45 -0.08 6.50
CA ILE A 93 1.82 -0.47 6.11
C ILE A 93 2.25 0.39 4.93
N LEU A 94 3.31 1.18 5.11
CA LEU A 94 3.91 2.01 4.07
C LEU A 94 5.26 1.44 3.64
N PRO A 95 5.63 1.55 2.35
CA PRO A 95 6.98 1.24 1.92
C PRO A 95 7.98 2.24 2.50
N PHE A 96 9.20 1.79 2.79
CA PHE A 96 10.29 2.68 3.13
C PHE A 96 10.68 3.54 1.91
N HIS A 97 11.01 4.81 2.16
CA HIS A 97 11.36 5.77 1.10
C HIS A 97 12.71 5.48 0.42
N LYS A 98 13.46 4.48 0.91
CA LYS A 98 14.69 3.98 0.30
C LYS A 98 14.56 2.51 -0.05
N HIS A 99 15.25 2.11 -1.10
CA HIS A 99 15.40 0.71 -1.49
C HIS A 99 16.88 0.32 -1.46
N GLN A 100 17.15 -0.96 -1.24
CA GLN A 100 18.51 -1.48 -1.25
C GLN A 100 18.93 -1.77 -2.70
N ARG A 101 20.08 -1.21 -3.10
CA ARG A 101 20.74 -1.49 -4.38
C ARG A 101 21.47 -2.83 -4.33
N LEU A 102 21.94 -3.29 -5.50
CA LEU A 102 22.73 -4.53 -5.62
C LEU A 102 24.06 -4.47 -4.84
N ASP A 103 24.62 -3.27 -4.68
CA ASP A 103 25.84 -3.02 -3.89
C ASP A 103 25.58 -2.98 -2.36
N GLY A 104 24.32 -3.17 -1.94
CA GLY A 104 23.89 -3.12 -0.54
C GLY A 104 23.63 -1.73 0.00
N GLN A 105 23.87 -0.66 -0.77
CA GLN A 105 23.60 0.72 -0.35
C GLN A 105 22.11 1.06 -0.47
N LEU A 106 21.64 1.93 0.42
CA LEU A 106 20.26 2.42 0.39
C LEU A 106 20.14 3.67 -0.49
N GLU A 107 19.32 3.58 -1.54
CA GLU A 107 19.05 4.68 -2.46
C GLU A 107 17.63 5.22 -2.28
N THR A 108 17.48 6.55 -2.30
CA THR A 108 16.16 7.20 -2.20
C THR A 108 15.57 7.31 -3.59
N THR A 109 14.45 6.61 -3.86
CA THR A 109 13.78 6.67 -5.18
C THR A 109 13.13 8.04 -5.41
N ARG A 110 12.39 8.54 -4.41
CA ARG A 110 11.76 9.86 -4.41
C ARG A 110 11.73 10.40 -2.99
N THR A 111 12.19 11.64 -2.81
CA THR A 111 12.18 12.33 -1.52
C THR A 111 10.78 12.53 -0.96
N ASP A 112 9.79 12.63 -1.84
CA ASP A 112 8.39 12.88 -1.47
C ASP A 112 7.84 11.75 -0.59
N PHE A 113 8.25 10.49 -0.81
CA PHE A 113 7.82 9.37 0.02
C PHE A 113 8.30 9.48 1.46
N ARG A 114 9.46 10.09 1.70
CA ARG A 114 9.92 10.36 3.07
C ARG A 114 8.96 11.34 3.76
N HIS A 115 8.54 12.38 3.04
CA HIS A 115 7.61 13.37 3.55
C HIS A 115 6.23 12.77 3.81
N VAL A 116 5.71 11.98 2.86
CA VAL A 116 4.43 11.25 3.01
C VAL A 116 4.47 10.31 4.21
N ASN A 117 5.51 9.47 4.35
CA ASN A 117 5.64 8.55 5.47
C ASN A 117 5.62 9.30 6.82
N ARG A 118 6.31 10.44 6.91
CA ARG A 118 6.30 11.27 8.12
C ARG A 118 4.90 11.79 8.43
N LEU A 119 4.21 12.37 7.45
CA LEU A 119 2.87 12.91 7.66
C LEU A 119 1.85 11.82 8.04
N VAL A 120 1.97 10.61 7.48
CA VAL A 120 1.10 9.50 7.89
C VAL A 120 1.40 9.06 9.33
N LEU A 121 2.67 9.00 9.74
CA LEU A 121 3.05 8.72 11.14
C LEU A 121 2.50 9.77 12.11
N GLU A 122 2.45 11.04 11.69
CA GLU A 122 1.97 12.15 12.52
C GLU A 122 0.43 12.22 12.62
N HIS A 123 -0.30 11.77 11.58
CA HIS A 123 -1.75 12.00 11.46
C HIS A 123 -2.62 10.74 11.52
N ALA A 124 -2.05 9.54 11.41
CA ALA A 124 -2.85 8.31 11.47
C ALA A 124 -3.45 8.08 12.86
N LEU A 125 -4.72 7.68 12.90
CA LEU A 125 -5.42 7.28 14.13
C LEU A 125 -5.24 5.80 14.48
N CYS A 126 -4.45 5.07 13.69
CA CYS A 126 -4.12 3.68 13.92
C CYS A 126 -2.62 3.46 13.73
N SER A 127 -2.14 2.28 14.09
CA SER A 127 -0.72 1.96 14.04
C SER A 127 -0.17 2.04 12.63
N VAL A 128 1.07 2.46 12.49
CA VAL A 128 1.75 2.64 11.20
C VAL A 128 3.04 1.84 11.20
N GLY A 129 3.15 0.87 10.30
CA GLY A 129 4.37 0.12 10.04
C GLY A 129 5.08 0.62 8.78
N ILE A 130 6.40 0.74 8.84
CA ILE A 130 7.24 1.06 7.68
C ILE A 130 7.96 -0.21 7.22
N LEU A 131 7.62 -0.70 6.02
CA LEU A 131 8.21 -1.89 5.42
C LEU A 131 9.53 -1.54 4.73
N VAL A 132 10.64 -2.05 5.28
CA VAL A 132 11.98 -1.93 4.67
C VAL A 132 12.29 -3.21 3.90
N ASP A 133 12.26 -3.13 2.57
CA ASP A 133 12.72 -4.24 1.74
C ASP A 133 14.25 -4.16 1.57
N ARG A 134 14.92 -5.23 2.00
CA ARG A 134 16.39 -5.39 1.91
C ARG A 134 16.84 -6.25 0.73
N GLY A 135 16.01 -6.37 -0.30
CA GLY A 135 16.41 -7.00 -1.57
C GLY A 135 16.61 -8.52 -1.48
N ARG A 136 16.00 -9.18 -0.48
CA ARG A 136 16.02 -10.65 -0.39
C ARG A 136 15.09 -11.33 -1.41
N SER A 137 14.32 -10.56 -2.17
CA SER A 137 13.57 -11.09 -3.31
C SER A 137 14.52 -11.26 -4.49
N GLY A 138 15.12 -12.45 -4.60
CA GLY A 138 15.74 -12.89 -5.85
C GLY A 138 14.76 -12.77 -7.01
N THR A 139 15.28 -12.69 -8.22
CA THR A 139 14.61 -12.49 -9.53
C THR A 139 13.56 -13.55 -9.92
N THR A 140 13.05 -14.33 -8.97
CA THR A 140 12.17 -15.46 -9.22
C THR A 140 10.76 -15.15 -8.74
N HIS A 141 9.83 -15.09 -9.70
CA HIS A 141 8.39 -15.22 -9.47
C HIS A 141 8.11 -16.60 -8.85
N ILE A 142 8.38 -16.79 -7.56
CA ILE A 142 8.04 -18.01 -6.84
C ILE A 142 6.66 -17.81 -6.20
N PHE A 143 5.78 -18.79 -6.43
CA PHE A 143 4.45 -18.84 -5.82
C PHE A 143 4.55 -18.67 -4.30
N ALA A 144 3.66 -17.85 -3.74
CA ALA A 144 3.61 -17.49 -2.31
C ALA A 144 3.48 -18.69 -1.35
N SER A 145 3.25 -19.92 -1.84
CA SER A 145 3.08 -21.12 -1.04
C SER A 145 4.38 -21.80 -0.61
N ASN A 146 5.55 -21.42 -1.14
CA ASN A 146 6.84 -22.12 -0.89
C ASN A 146 7.99 -21.17 -0.51
N VAL A 147 7.70 -20.01 0.07
CA VAL A 147 8.73 -19.04 0.44
C VAL A 147 8.76 -18.87 1.95
N ASP A 148 9.84 -19.35 2.58
CA ASP A 148 10.15 -19.02 3.97
C ASP A 148 10.60 -17.55 4.04
N LEU A 149 9.65 -16.67 4.32
CA LEU A 149 9.91 -15.25 4.49
C LEU A 149 10.19 -14.96 5.96
N VAL A 150 11.46 -14.67 6.28
CA VAL A 150 11.84 -14.16 7.60
C VAL A 150 11.57 -12.66 7.64
N ILE A 151 10.61 -12.25 8.46
CA ILE A 151 10.28 -10.84 8.72
C ILE A 151 10.74 -10.52 10.15
N THR A 152 11.51 -9.44 10.30
CA THR A 152 11.78 -8.84 11.60
C THR A 152 10.86 -7.65 11.79
N VAL A 153 10.05 -7.68 12.85
CA VAL A 153 9.16 -6.58 13.23
C VAL A 153 9.74 -5.89 14.45
N LEU A 154 9.86 -4.56 14.38
CA LEU A 154 10.30 -3.72 15.48
C LEU A 154 9.13 -2.81 15.85
N PHE A 155 8.76 -2.81 17.13
CA PHE A 155 7.73 -1.93 17.68
C PHE A 155 8.41 -0.71 18.29
N PHE A 156 7.79 0.45 18.15
CA PHE A 156 8.32 1.72 18.64
C PHE A 156 7.18 2.57 19.16
N GLY A 157 6.93 2.51 20.47
CA GLY A 157 5.89 3.28 21.15
C GLY A 157 4.45 2.89 20.78
N GLY A 158 3.50 3.38 21.58
CA GLY A 158 2.06 3.23 21.36
C GLY A 158 1.44 1.99 22.04
N PRO A 159 0.11 1.81 21.92
CA PRO A 159 -0.61 0.73 22.60
C PRO A 159 -0.22 -0.68 22.14
N ASP A 160 0.36 -0.78 20.94
CA ASP A 160 0.87 -2.03 20.36
C ASP A 160 2.35 -2.27 20.68
N ASP A 161 2.99 -1.36 21.45
CA ASP A 161 4.36 -1.56 21.90
C ASP A 161 4.41 -2.73 22.89
N CYS A 162 5.29 -3.68 22.60
CA CYS A 162 5.43 -4.90 23.39
C CYS A 162 6.60 -4.82 24.38
N GLU A 163 7.22 -3.65 24.58
CA GLU A 163 8.32 -3.47 25.54
C GLU A 163 7.90 -3.78 26.99
N ASP A 164 6.62 -3.67 27.34
CA ASP A 164 6.10 -3.97 28.69
C ASP A 164 5.90 -5.48 28.99
N LYS A 165 6.41 -6.39 28.14
CA LYS A 165 6.26 -7.85 28.32
C LYS A 165 7.57 -8.63 28.45
N ILE A 166 8.68 -7.97 28.76
CA ILE A 166 9.98 -8.60 29.03
C ILE A 166 10.35 -8.46 30.52
#